data_AF-A0A3D3FQ98-F1
#
_entry.id   AF-A0A3D3FQ98-F1
#
_cell.length_a   1.000
_cell.length_b   1.000
_cell.length_c   1.000
_cell.angle_alpha   90.00
_cell.angle_beta   90.00
_cell.angle_gamma   90.00
#
_symmetry.space_group_name_H-M   'P 1'
#
loop_
_entity.id
_entity.type
_entity.pdbx_description
1 polymer ?
#
loop_
_entity_poly.entity_id
_entity_poly.type
_entity_poly.pdbx_seq_one_letter_code
_entity_poly.pdbx_strand_id
1 'polypeptide(L)'
;MVSDYDLLGIKETAGASEIKSAFRKRVKELHPDTTSDGNAGKNHFLFVEICKAYQRLCGKHPFAGQEPAVPANGTARDGPRFAVAEYSDPAYAYYRNGIRYFSKIHPSQWNIDSGGTPDTKLSDDDGSQDIIRKKVKDLVSLFPKAYYYFSIVVNEYPDSIWAADSREKTAIIEERMIRYRHIIESFSAWNDYGNKRKARYEEMSQNNDKRYHEFKDGFRKKWEEDST
;
A
#
# COMPACT_ATOMS: atom_id res chain seq x y z
N MET A 1 4.09 -22.51 -0.55
CA MET A 1 5.00 -21.34 -0.65
C MET A 1 5.08 -21.00 -2.13
N VAL A 2 4.81 -19.75 -2.53
CA VAL A 2 4.92 -19.34 -3.94
C VAL A 2 6.42 -19.10 -4.25
N SER A 3 6.92 -19.63 -5.37
CA SER A 3 8.33 -19.46 -5.75
C SER A 3 8.63 -18.00 -6.15
N ASP A 4 9.88 -17.55 -5.98
CA ASP A 4 10.30 -16.20 -6.43
C ASP A 4 10.10 -16.03 -7.95
N TYR A 5 10.29 -17.12 -8.71
CA TYR A 5 10.06 -17.16 -10.16
C TYR A 5 8.57 -17.04 -10.50
N ASP A 6 7.69 -17.69 -9.73
CA ASP A 6 6.24 -17.59 -9.90
C ASP A 6 5.72 -16.17 -9.61
N LEU A 7 6.27 -15.50 -8.58
CA LEU A 7 5.94 -14.11 -8.26
C LEU A 7 6.23 -13.17 -9.42
N LEU A 8 7.34 -13.40 -10.14
CA LEU A 8 7.70 -12.63 -11.33
C LEU A 8 6.96 -13.13 -12.59
N GLY A 9 6.47 -14.36 -12.59
CA GLY A 9 5.80 -15.01 -13.72
C GLY A 9 6.77 -15.54 -14.78
N ILE A 10 7.92 -16.06 -14.35
CA ILE A 10 8.99 -16.60 -15.19
C ILE A 10 9.32 -18.04 -14.79
N LYS A 11 10.07 -18.76 -15.62
CA LYS A 11 10.52 -20.13 -15.33
C LYS A 11 11.73 -20.11 -14.38
N GLU A 12 11.94 -21.18 -13.63
CA GLU A 12 13.11 -21.32 -12.74
C GLU A 12 14.46 -21.36 -13.49
N THR A 13 14.42 -21.62 -14.79
CA THR A 13 15.58 -21.60 -15.70
C THR A 13 15.86 -20.21 -16.27
N ALA A 14 15.12 -19.17 -15.87
CA ALA A 14 15.25 -17.82 -16.40
C ALA A 14 16.62 -17.22 -16.05
N GLY A 15 17.26 -16.60 -17.05
CA GLY A 15 18.53 -15.89 -16.88
C GLY A 15 18.35 -14.50 -16.25
N ALA A 16 19.46 -13.88 -15.83
CA ALA A 16 19.46 -12.59 -15.16
C ALA A 16 18.72 -11.48 -15.95
N SER A 17 18.92 -11.41 -17.27
CA SER A 17 18.22 -10.45 -18.15
C SER A 17 16.70 -10.64 -18.15
N GLU A 18 16.23 -11.89 -18.15
CA GLU A 18 14.80 -12.22 -18.11
C GLU A 18 14.19 -11.87 -16.74
N ILE A 19 14.90 -12.15 -15.65
CA ILE A 19 14.52 -11.74 -14.28
C ILE A 19 14.33 -10.22 -14.20
N LYS A 20 15.29 -9.44 -14.74
CA LYS A 20 15.23 -7.97 -14.73
C LYS A 20 14.08 -7.43 -15.58
N SER A 21 13.85 -8.00 -16.76
CA SER A 21 12.75 -7.61 -17.64
C SER A 21 11.39 -7.89 -17.00
N ALA A 22 11.22 -9.09 -16.45
CA ALA A 22 10.00 -9.49 -15.75
C ALA A 22 9.72 -8.60 -14.54
N PHE A 23 10.75 -8.29 -13.75
CA PHE A 23 10.63 -7.37 -12.62
C PHE A 23 10.13 -5.99 -13.06
N ARG A 24 10.74 -5.39 -14.09
CA ARG A 24 10.33 -4.08 -14.61
C ARG A 24 8.90 -4.08 -15.11
N LYS A 25 8.48 -5.15 -15.81
CA LYS A 25 7.11 -5.32 -16.28
C LYS A 25 6.13 -5.37 -15.10
N ARG A 26 6.40 -6.22 -14.11
CA ARG A 26 5.54 -6.40 -12.93
C ARG A 26 5.44 -5.14 -12.08
N VAL A 27 6.55 -4.44 -11.87
CA VAL A 27 6.59 -3.15 -11.17
C VAL A 27 5.69 -2.13 -11.85
N LYS A 28 5.72 -2.04 -13.19
CA LYS A 28 4.88 -1.11 -13.95
C LYS A 28 3.39 -1.44 -13.83
N GLU A 29 3.04 -2.73 -13.86
CA GLU A 29 1.67 -3.21 -13.73
C GLU A 29 1.10 -2.99 -12.32
N LEU A 30 1.92 -3.15 -11.29
CA LEU A 30 1.50 -3.10 -9.88
C LEU A 30 1.84 -1.78 -9.19
N HIS A 31 2.36 -0.79 -9.92
CA HIS A 31 2.79 0.46 -9.32
C HIS A 31 1.59 1.15 -8.64
N PRO A 32 1.77 1.74 -7.44
CA PRO A 32 0.71 2.46 -6.76
C PRO A 32 0.13 3.65 -7.53
N ASP A 33 0.87 4.19 -8.50
CA ASP A 33 0.38 5.29 -9.37
C ASP A 33 -0.45 4.81 -10.58
N THR A 34 -0.45 3.51 -10.90
CA THR A 34 -1.16 2.96 -12.07
C THR A 34 -2.38 2.12 -11.70
N THR A 35 -2.55 1.72 -10.44
CA THR A 35 -3.66 0.86 -10.00
C THR A 35 -4.79 1.65 -9.35
N SER A 36 -6.06 1.38 -9.72
CA SER A 36 -7.23 2.06 -9.14
C SER A 36 -7.57 1.55 -7.74
N ASP A 37 -8.14 2.43 -6.91
CA ASP A 37 -8.24 2.36 -5.44
C ASP A 37 -8.88 1.09 -4.84
N GLY A 38 -9.60 0.28 -5.62
CA GLY A 38 -10.35 -0.88 -5.11
C GLY A 38 -9.50 -2.00 -4.49
N ASN A 39 -8.22 -2.13 -4.90
CA ASN A 39 -7.31 -3.18 -4.42
C ASN A 39 -5.92 -2.66 -3.98
N ALA A 40 -5.77 -1.34 -3.78
CA ALA A 40 -4.49 -0.69 -3.51
C ALA A 40 -3.71 -1.36 -2.36
N GLY A 41 -4.37 -1.72 -1.26
CA GLY A 41 -3.74 -2.38 -0.12
C GLY A 41 -3.08 -3.72 -0.45
N LYS A 42 -3.76 -4.61 -1.19
CA LYS A 42 -3.21 -5.92 -1.60
C LYS A 42 -2.10 -5.76 -2.64
N ASN A 43 -2.28 -4.83 -3.59
CA ASN A 43 -1.29 -4.54 -4.62
C ASN A 43 0.01 -3.99 -4.01
N HIS A 44 -0.06 -3.16 -2.96
CA HIS A 44 1.13 -2.66 -2.25
C HIS A 44 1.99 -3.77 -1.66
N PHE A 45 1.37 -4.74 -0.98
CA PHE A 45 2.13 -5.86 -0.41
C PHE A 45 2.71 -6.76 -1.49
N LEU A 46 1.94 -7.05 -2.55
CA LEU A 46 2.42 -7.83 -3.69
C LEU A 46 3.59 -7.13 -4.38
N PHE A 47 3.53 -5.81 -4.55
CA PHE A 47 4.61 -5.02 -5.14
C PHE A 47 5.91 -5.14 -4.35
N VAL A 48 5.84 -5.04 -3.02
CA VAL A 48 7.03 -5.18 -2.17
C VAL A 48 7.56 -6.61 -2.20
N GLU A 49 6.69 -7.62 -2.21
CA GLU A 49 7.12 -9.01 -2.38
C GLU A 49 7.81 -9.25 -3.72
N ILE A 50 7.38 -8.59 -4.81
CA ILE A 50 8.05 -8.66 -6.10
C ILE A 50 9.44 -8.01 -6.05
N CYS A 51 9.58 -6.88 -5.35
CA CYS A 51 10.90 -6.27 -5.12
C CYS A 51 11.82 -7.19 -4.30
N LYS A 52 11.29 -7.88 -3.29
CA LYS A 52 12.04 -8.86 -2.48
C LYS A 52 12.43 -10.10 -3.28
N ALA A 53 11.51 -10.63 -4.09
CA ALA A 53 11.77 -11.76 -4.97
C ALA A 53 12.89 -11.42 -5.97
N TYR A 54 12.82 -10.22 -6.57
CA TYR A 54 13.89 -9.72 -7.42
C TYR A 54 15.23 -9.66 -6.70
N GLN A 55 15.29 -9.06 -5.50
CA GLN A 55 16.52 -9.00 -4.69
C GLN A 55 17.09 -10.38 -4.39
N ARG A 56 16.25 -11.35 -3.98
CA ARG A 56 16.68 -12.73 -3.72
C ARG A 56 17.23 -13.41 -4.98
N LEU A 57 16.60 -13.19 -6.14
CA LEU A 57 17.06 -13.74 -7.40
C LEU A 57 18.35 -13.08 -7.90
N CYS A 58 18.53 -11.79 -7.68
CA CYS A 58 19.79 -11.09 -7.99
C CYS A 58 20.98 -11.67 -7.20
N GLY A 59 20.75 -12.08 -5.95
CA GLY A 59 21.78 -12.76 -5.15
C GLY A 59 22.11 -14.17 -5.65
N LYS A 60 21.14 -14.88 -6.26
CA LYS A 60 21.34 -16.24 -6.81
C LYS A 60 21.94 -16.22 -8.23
N HIS A 61 21.61 -15.20 -9.01
CA HIS A 61 22.10 -14.98 -10.36
C HIS A 61 22.80 -13.62 -10.42
N PRO A 62 24.09 -13.56 -10.02
CA PRO A 62 24.84 -12.32 -10.05
C PRO A 62 24.82 -11.76 -11.47
N PHE A 63 24.42 -10.51 -11.61
CA PHE A 63 24.52 -9.76 -12.85
C PHE A 63 25.99 -9.39 -13.11
N ALA A 64 26.85 -10.40 -13.24
CA ALA A 64 28.25 -10.21 -13.55
C ALA A 64 28.37 -9.63 -14.97
N GLY A 65 28.66 -8.33 -15.08
CA GLY A 65 29.17 -7.70 -16.30
C GLY A 65 28.18 -6.97 -17.20
N GLN A 66 27.02 -6.50 -16.73
CA GLN A 66 26.23 -5.53 -17.50
C GLN A 66 26.65 -4.10 -17.18
N GLU A 67 27.22 -3.42 -18.17
CA GLU A 67 27.51 -1.99 -18.13
C GLU A 67 26.31 -1.19 -17.59
N PRO A 68 26.55 -0.13 -16.79
CA PRO A 68 25.49 0.70 -16.26
C PRO A 68 24.62 1.20 -17.42
N ALA A 69 23.31 0.98 -17.32
CA ALA A 69 22.36 1.43 -18.33
C ALA A 69 22.51 2.94 -18.54
N VAL A 70 23.16 3.33 -19.63
CA VAL A 70 23.25 4.71 -20.08
C VAL A 70 21.82 5.17 -20.38
N PRO A 71 21.29 6.22 -19.72
CA PRO A 71 19.98 6.71 -20.06
C PRO A 71 20.02 7.29 -21.47
N ALA A 72 19.14 6.78 -22.34
CA ALA A 72 18.89 7.35 -23.65
C ALA A 72 18.42 8.81 -23.47
N ASN A 73 19.32 9.74 -23.82
CA ASN A 73 19.07 11.18 -23.80
C ASN A 73 17.89 11.52 -24.73
N GLY A 74 16.77 11.92 -24.13
CA GLY A 74 15.55 12.30 -24.82
C GLY A 74 15.10 13.71 -24.46
N THR A 75 15.55 14.68 -25.26
CA THR A 75 14.96 16.00 -25.55
C THR A 75 14.80 17.02 -24.43
N ALA A 76 15.48 18.16 -24.64
CA ALA A 76 15.41 19.40 -23.89
C ALA A 76 13.97 19.93 -23.72
N ARG A 77 13.64 20.31 -22.48
CA ARG A 77 12.59 21.29 -22.18
C ARG A 77 13.22 22.44 -21.41
N ASP A 78 13.11 23.61 -22.01
CA ASP A 78 13.63 24.88 -21.56
C ASP A 78 12.73 25.45 -20.44
N GLY A 79 13.35 25.82 -19.33
CA GLY A 79 12.70 26.34 -18.12
C GLY A 79 13.74 26.59 -17.03
N PRO A 80 13.61 27.66 -16.21
CA PRO A 80 14.71 28.19 -15.42
C PRO A 80 15.07 27.22 -14.29
N ARG A 81 16.23 26.55 -14.44
CA ARG A 81 16.77 25.58 -13.48
C ARG A 81 17.55 26.30 -12.39
N PHE A 82 17.09 26.18 -11.15
CA PHE A 82 17.96 26.31 -9.99
C PHE A 82 19.13 25.33 -10.15
N ALA A 83 20.33 25.87 -10.33
CA ALA A 83 21.56 25.11 -10.52
C ALA A 83 21.96 24.41 -9.21
N VAL A 84 21.39 23.23 -8.99
CA VAL A 84 22.00 22.21 -8.11
C VAL A 84 22.67 21.25 -9.08
N ALA A 85 24.01 21.13 -8.97
CA ALA A 85 24.85 20.28 -9.81
C ALA A 85 24.10 19.02 -10.25
N GLU A 86 24.00 18.81 -11.57
CA GLU A 86 23.53 17.56 -12.14
C GLU A 86 24.49 16.46 -11.67
N TYR A 87 24.18 15.86 -10.52
CA TYR A 87 24.80 14.61 -10.09
C TYR A 87 24.45 13.60 -11.17
N SER A 88 25.39 13.42 -12.11
CA SER A 88 25.29 12.46 -13.21
C SER A 88 25.48 11.02 -12.73
N ASP A 89 25.24 10.75 -11.44
CA ASP A 89 25.22 9.42 -10.86
C ASP A 89 23.77 8.91 -10.83
N PRO A 90 23.43 7.89 -11.65
CA PRO A 90 22.12 7.28 -11.64
C PRO A 90 21.71 6.77 -10.25
N ALA A 91 22.66 6.25 -9.45
CA ALA A 91 22.37 5.74 -8.12
C ALA A 91 21.87 6.85 -7.18
N TYR A 92 22.51 8.03 -7.23
CA TYR A 92 22.05 9.21 -6.49
C TYR A 92 20.65 9.67 -6.91
N ALA A 93 20.31 9.61 -8.21
CA ALA A 93 18.98 9.99 -8.69
C ALA A 93 17.89 9.08 -8.10
N TYR A 94 18.10 7.76 -8.09
CA TYR A 94 17.18 6.82 -7.43
C TYR A 94 17.15 7.07 -5.92
N TYR A 95 18.30 7.21 -5.28
CA TYR A 95 18.42 7.47 -3.85
C TYR A 95 17.66 8.74 -3.43
N ARG A 96 17.86 9.86 -4.12
CA ARG A 96 17.18 11.14 -3.85
C ARG A 96 15.67 11.01 -3.97
N ASN A 97 15.18 10.27 -4.97
CA ASN A 97 13.76 9.98 -5.10
C ASN A 97 13.26 9.11 -3.94
N GLY A 98 14.01 8.08 -3.55
CA GLY A 98 13.73 7.26 -2.38
C GLY A 98 13.60 8.10 -1.11
N ILE A 99 14.55 9.00 -0.86
CA ILE A 99 14.52 9.95 0.26
C ILE A 99 13.27 10.80 0.24
N ARG A 100 12.89 11.36 -0.92
CA ARG A 100 11.70 12.21 -1.06
C ARG A 100 10.41 11.51 -0.59
N TYR A 101 10.27 10.21 -0.86
CA TYR A 101 9.15 9.41 -0.36
C TYR A 101 9.36 8.98 1.10
N PHE A 102 10.58 8.59 1.46
CA PHE A 102 10.95 8.16 2.80
C PHE A 102 10.72 9.24 3.87
N SER A 103 11.04 10.50 3.56
CA SER A 103 10.82 11.63 4.46
C SER A 103 9.34 11.86 4.76
N LYS A 104 8.44 11.53 3.83
CA LYS A 104 6.98 11.66 4.02
C LYS A 104 6.39 10.54 4.86
N ILE A 105 7.04 9.38 4.93
CA ILE A 105 6.63 8.24 5.77
C ILE A 105 7.29 8.25 7.16
N HIS A 106 8.03 9.31 7.50
CA HIS A 106 8.76 9.38 8.77
C HIS A 106 7.80 9.66 9.95
N PRO A 107 7.93 8.96 11.11
CA PRO A 107 7.06 9.11 12.28
C PRO A 107 6.99 10.55 12.82
N SER A 108 8.01 11.37 12.60
CA SER A 108 7.96 12.79 12.98
C SER A 108 6.93 13.59 12.19
N GLN A 109 6.56 13.15 10.98
CA GLN A 109 5.44 13.69 10.19
C GLN A 109 4.09 13.14 10.66
N TRP A 110 4.11 12.18 11.59
CA TRP A 110 2.93 11.57 12.20
C TRP A 110 2.58 12.17 13.56
N ASN A 111 3.43 13.07 14.10
CA ASN A 111 3.05 13.96 15.19
C ASN A 111 2.09 15.02 14.66
N ILE A 112 0.83 14.61 14.52
CA ILE A 112 -0.31 15.47 14.31
C ILE A 112 -0.61 16.08 15.68
N ASP A 113 -0.13 17.30 15.90
CA ASP A 113 -0.42 18.24 16.99
C ASP A 113 -0.36 17.75 18.46
N SER A 114 0.54 18.40 19.21
CA SER A 114 0.47 18.73 20.64
C SER A 114 -0.70 18.14 21.46
N GLY A 115 -0.49 16.99 22.11
CA GLY A 115 -1.32 16.60 23.26
C GLY A 115 -1.63 15.12 23.46
N GLY A 116 -1.25 14.21 22.56
CA GLY A 116 -1.48 12.80 22.82
C GLY A 116 -0.88 11.89 21.79
N THR A 117 -0.36 10.75 22.25
CA THR A 117 -0.38 9.47 21.52
C THR A 117 -1.56 9.45 20.56
N PRO A 118 -1.42 9.05 19.27
CA PRO A 118 -2.55 8.94 18.37
C PRO A 118 -3.61 8.11 19.08
N ASP A 119 -4.69 8.78 19.48
CA ASP A 119 -5.71 8.16 20.30
C ASP A 119 -6.37 7.14 19.38
N THR A 120 -5.95 5.87 19.52
CA THR A 120 -6.59 4.73 18.88
C THR A 120 -7.98 4.50 19.45
N LYS A 121 -8.47 5.36 20.35
CA LYS A 121 -9.89 5.50 20.61
C LYS A 121 -10.55 6.00 19.34
N LEU A 122 -11.09 5.05 18.59
CA LEU A 122 -12.04 5.33 17.53
C LEU A 122 -13.14 6.23 18.12
N SER A 123 -13.13 7.51 17.75
CA SER A 123 -14.31 8.34 17.85
C SER A 123 -15.46 7.63 17.12
N ASP A 124 -16.61 7.49 17.78
CA ASP A 124 -17.82 6.88 17.22
C ASP A 124 -18.42 7.68 16.04
N ASP A 125 -17.87 8.87 15.74
CA ASP A 125 -18.23 9.67 14.57
C ASP A 125 -17.61 9.10 13.27
N ASP A 126 -18.48 8.62 12.39
CA ASP A 126 -18.17 7.97 11.10
C ASP A 126 -17.31 8.87 10.17
N GLY A 127 -17.56 10.20 10.20
CA GLY A 127 -16.82 11.17 9.39
C GLY A 127 -15.35 11.31 9.80
N SER A 128 -15.08 11.30 11.11
CA SER A 128 -13.72 11.36 11.66
C SER A 128 -12.89 10.12 11.31
N GLN A 129 -13.54 8.94 11.25
CA GLN A 129 -12.90 7.68 10.88
C GLN A 129 -12.47 7.64 9.40
N ASP A 130 -13.30 8.15 8.50
CA ASP A 130 -12.97 8.18 7.08
C ASP A 130 -11.79 9.10 6.77
N ILE A 131 -11.64 10.20 7.51
CA ILE A 131 -10.48 11.10 7.41
C ILE A 131 -9.21 10.37 7.85
N ILE A 132 -9.25 9.67 8.99
CA ILE A 132 -8.10 8.89 9.50
C ILE A 132 -7.75 7.78 8.50
N ARG A 133 -8.75 7.05 8.00
CA ARG A 133 -8.57 5.99 7.01
C ARG A 133 -7.92 6.51 5.73
N LYS A 134 -8.38 7.64 5.20
CA LYS A 134 -7.81 8.27 4.01
C LYS A 134 -6.34 8.65 4.25
N LYS A 135 -6.03 9.30 5.37
CA LYS A 135 -4.65 9.65 5.75
C LYS A 135 -3.75 8.43 5.84
N VAL A 136 -4.22 7.34 6.46
CA VAL A 136 -3.48 6.08 6.56
C VAL A 136 -3.26 5.45 5.19
N LYS A 137 -4.28 5.44 4.30
CA LYS A 137 -4.14 4.93 2.93
C LYS A 137 -3.15 5.74 2.10
N ASP A 138 -3.24 7.07 2.15
CA ASP A 138 -2.35 7.98 1.44
C ASP A 138 -0.90 7.75 1.89
N LEU A 139 -0.68 7.57 3.20
CA LEU A 139 0.63 7.27 3.76
C LEU A 139 1.16 5.91 3.30
N VAL A 140 0.33 4.86 3.39
CA VAL A 140 0.68 3.49 2.98
C VAL A 140 1.07 3.44 1.51
N SER A 141 0.47 4.27 0.66
CA SER A 141 0.80 4.35 -0.76
C SER A 141 2.24 4.82 -1.05
N LEU A 142 2.88 5.50 -0.09
CA LEU A 142 4.23 6.03 -0.24
C LEU A 142 5.31 4.98 0.07
N PHE A 143 4.99 3.95 0.86
CA PHE A 143 5.97 2.92 1.25
C PHE A 143 6.53 2.15 0.04
N PRO A 144 5.70 1.62 -0.88
CA PRO A 144 6.21 0.86 -2.03
C PRO A 144 7.04 1.72 -2.97
N LYS A 145 6.69 3.02 -3.11
CA LYS A 145 7.49 3.97 -3.89
C LYS A 145 8.88 4.14 -3.28
N ALA A 146 8.96 4.45 -1.99
CA ALA A 146 10.24 4.58 -1.30
C ALA A 146 11.07 3.28 -1.40
N TYR A 147 10.42 2.14 -1.18
CA TYR A 147 11.06 0.82 -1.24
C TYR A 147 11.64 0.51 -2.62
N TYR A 148 10.88 0.80 -3.69
CA TYR A 148 11.33 0.63 -5.07
C TYR A 148 12.62 1.39 -5.36
N TYR A 149 12.66 2.68 -5.02
CA TYR A 149 13.83 3.50 -5.30
C TYR A 149 15.08 2.99 -4.60
N PHE A 150 14.97 2.62 -3.31
CA PHE A 150 16.11 2.07 -2.59
C PHE A 150 16.48 0.67 -3.07
N SER A 151 15.52 -0.18 -3.46
CA SER A 151 15.83 -1.51 -3.98
C SER A 151 16.59 -1.45 -5.31
N ILE A 152 16.33 -0.46 -6.16
CA ILE A 152 17.14 -0.21 -7.36
C ILE A 152 18.58 0.15 -6.98
N VAL A 153 18.79 1.05 -6.02
CA VAL A 153 20.15 1.41 -5.57
C VAL A 153 20.90 0.19 -5.06
N VAL A 154 20.25 -0.64 -4.23
CA VAL A 154 20.89 -1.83 -3.64
C VAL A 154 21.22 -2.91 -4.67
N ASN A 155 20.34 -3.14 -5.64
CA ASN A 155 20.47 -4.27 -6.57
C ASN A 155 21.17 -3.90 -7.88
N GLU A 156 20.91 -2.73 -8.45
CA GLU A 156 21.52 -2.30 -9.71
C GLU A 156 22.82 -1.51 -9.49
N TYR A 157 23.06 -0.94 -8.30
CA TYR A 157 24.24 -0.14 -7.98
C TYR A 157 24.88 -0.52 -6.62
N PRO A 158 25.23 -1.80 -6.39
CA PRO A 158 25.68 -2.29 -5.10
C PRO A 158 26.98 -1.62 -4.59
N ASP A 159 27.84 -1.16 -5.50
CA ASP A 159 29.10 -0.49 -5.19
C ASP A 159 28.95 1.02 -4.94
N SER A 160 27.73 1.56 -5.06
CA SER A 160 27.46 2.96 -4.79
C SER A 160 27.59 3.28 -3.30
N ILE A 161 28.08 4.48 -2.99
CA ILE A 161 28.11 5.03 -1.61
C ILE A 161 26.72 5.07 -0.95
N TRP A 162 25.65 5.07 -1.77
CA TRP A 162 24.26 5.14 -1.31
C TRP A 162 23.66 3.75 -0.99
N ALA A 163 24.33 2.65 -1.37
CA ALA A 163 23.78 1.30 -1.22
C ALA A 163 23.66 0.85 0.24
N ALA A 164 24.57 1.27 1.12
CA ALA A 164 24.50 0.95 2.55
C ALA A 164 23.27 1.59 3.22
N ASP A 165 23.13 2.90 3.12
CA ASP A 165 22.01 3.64 3.70
C ASP A 165 20.66 3.28 3.04
N SER A 166 20.67 2.93 1.75
CA SER A 166 19.48 2.39 1.07
C SER A 166 19.02 1.06 1.67
N ARG A 167 19.95 0.15 2.03
CA ARG A 167 19.63 -1.12 2.71
C ARG A 167 18.97 -0.87 4.08
N GLU A 168 19.54 0.03 4.86
CA GLU A 168 18.99 0.40 6.17
C GLU A 168 17.56 0.95 6.02
N LYS A 169 17.32 1.83 5.06
CA LYS A 169 15.98 2.39 4.83
C LYS A 169 14.98 1.36 4.32
N THR A 170 15.39 0.42 3.45
CA THR A 170 14.51 -0.69 3.07
C THR A 170 14.09 -1.51 4.28
N ALA A 171 15.01 -1.81 5.21
CA ALA A 171 14.67 -2.53 6.44
C ALA A 171 13.68 -1.76 7.32
N ILE A 172 13.87 -0.45 7.48
CA ILE A 172 12.93 0.42 8.23
C ILE A 172 11.54 0.43 7.57
N ILE A 173 11.48 0.52 6.24
CA ILE A 173 10.21 0.46 5.49
C ILE A 173 9.51 -0.86 5.75
N GLU A 174 10.22 -1.99 5.69
CA GLU A 174 9.63 -3.31 5.92
C GLU A 174 9.04 -3.46 7.32
N GLU A 175 9.80 -3.08 8.34
CA GLU A 175 9.33 -3.12 9.72
C GLU A 175 8.03 -2.31 9.90
N ARG A 176 8.00 -1.11 9.31
CA ARG A 176 6.82 -0.24 9.36
C ARG A 176 5.66 -0.83 8.58
N MET A 177 5.89 -1.39 7.39
CA MET A 177 4.83 -2.01 6.59
C MET A 177 4.14 -3.16 7.33
N ILE A 178 4.86 -3.91 8.15
CA ILE A 178 4.26 -4.93 9.03
C ILE A 178 3.30 -4.25 10.02
N ARG A 179 3.71 -3.16 10.68
CA ARG A 179 2.83 -2.42 11.59
C ARG A 179 1.59 -1.87 10.87
N TYR A 180 1.75 -1.29 9.68
CA TYR A 180 0.63 -0.76 8.89
C TYR A 180 -0.31 -1.84 8.38
N ARG A 181 0.18 -3.04 8.07
CA ARG A 181 -0.68 -4.19 7.73
C ARG A 181 -1.70 -4.44 8.83
N HIS A 182 -1.24 -4.54 10.08
CA HIS A 182 -2.13 -4.77 11.22
C HIS A 182 -3.16 -3.64 11.40
N ILE A 183 -2.78 -2.39 11.13
CA ILE A 183 -3.70 -1.22 11.19
C ILE A 183 -4.77 -1.30 10.08
N ILE A 184 -4.40 -1.68 8.86
CA ILE A 184 -5.37 -1.82 7.76
C ILE A 184 -6.32 -3.01 8.01
N GLU A 185 -5.78 -4.12 8.52
CA GLU A 185 -6.56 -5.30 8.88
C GLU A 185 -7.54 -4.99 10.01
N SER A 186 -7.14 -4.20 11.02
CA SER A 186 -8.03 -3.78 12.09
C SER A 186 -9.18 -2.90 11.57
N PHE A 187 -8.91 -1.96 10.64
CA PHE A 187 -9.97 -1.19 9.99
C PHE A 187 -10.93 -2.08 9.18
N SER A 188 -10.42 -3.11 8.52
CA SER A 188 -11.24 -4.03 7.73
C SER A 188 -12.14 -4.90 8.62
N ALA A 189 -11.60 -5.41 9.72
CA ALA A 189 -12.37 -6.17 10.72
C ALA A 189 -13.45 -5.31 11.39
N TRP A 190 -13.17 -4.04 11.64
CA TRP A 190 -14.13 -3.11 12.20
C TRP A 190 -15.28 -2.77 11.23
N ASN A 191 -14.98 -2.63 9.94
CA ASN A 191 -16.00 -2.40 8.92
C ASN A 191 -16.97 -3.59 8.80
N ASP A 192 -16.44 -4.82 8.90
CA ASP A 192 -17.25 -6.03 8.94
C ASP A 192 -18.15 -6.07 10.20
N TYR A 193 -17.62 -5.63 11.35
CA TYR A 193 -18.42 -5.50 12.58
C TYR A 193 -19.53 -4.44 12.46
N GLY A 194 -19.22 -3.26 11.91
CA GLY A 194 -20.20 -2.19 11.66
C GLY A 194 -21.32 -2.63 10.73
N ASN A 195 -20.98 -3.29 9.63
CA ASN A 195 -21.95 -3.84 8.68
C ASN A 195 -22.84 -4.92 9.34
N LYS A 196 -22.25 -5.84 10.11
CA LYS A 196 -23.01 -6.86 10.86
C LYS A 196 -23.94 -6.24 11.89
N ARG A 197 -23.52 -5.17 12.57
CA ARG A 197 -24.35 -4.43 13.52
C ARG A 197 -25.52 -3.73 12.81
N LYS A 198 -25.28 -3.06 11.68
CA LYS A 198 -26.32 -2.41 10.88
C LYS A 198 -27.34 -3.42 10.35
N ALA A 199 -26.89 -4.56 9.83
CA ALA A 199 -27.75 -5.65 9.39
C ALA A 199 -28.66 -6.18 10.52
N ARG A 200 -28.13 -6.34 11.74
CA ARG A 200 -28.96 -6.73 12.90
C ARG A 200 -30.02 -5.69 13.27
N TYR A 201 -29.69 -4.40 13.18
CA TYR A 201 -30.67 -3.33 13.42
C TYR A 201 -31.77 -3.33 12.36
N GLU A 202 -31.42 -3.50 11.09
CA GLU A 202 -32.38 -3.60 9.99
C GLU A 202 -33.29 -4.83 10.15
N GLU A 203 -32.73 -5.99 10.50
CA GLU A 203 -33.49 -7.22 10.78
C GLU A 203 -34.43 -7.05 11.99
N MET A 204 -33.95 -6.44 13.08
CA MET A 204 -34.77 -6.15 14.26
C MET A 204 -35.90 -5.15 13.95
N SER A 205 -35.64 -4.14 13.12
CA SER A 205 -36.65 -3.19 12.65
C SER A 205 -37.72 -3.87 11.80
N GLN A 206 -37.32 -4.68 10.83
CA GLN A 206 -38.25 -5.43 9.98
C GLN A 206 -39.11 -6.41 10.79
N ASN A 207 -38.53 -7.06 11.79
CA ASN A 207 -39.25 -7.99 12.64
C ASN A 207 -40.26 -7.27 13.56
N ASN A 208 -39.89 -6.09 14.07
CA ASN A 208 -40.81 -5.25 14.84
C ASN A 208 -41.97 -4.71 13.99
N ASP A 209 -41.70 -4.26 12.76
CA ASP A 209 -42.75 -3.82 11.84
C ASP A 209 -43.71 -4.96 11.50
N LYS A 210 -43.19 -6.15 11.21
CA LYS A 210 -44.00 -7.34 10.95
C LYS A 210 -44.89 -7.67 12.15
N ARG A 211 -44.32 -7.67 13.37
CA ARG A 211 -45.05 -7.94 14.61
C ARG A 211 -46.14 -6.90 14.88
N TYR A 212 -45.88 -5.63 14.56
CA TYR A 212 -46.87 -4.56 14.68
C TYR A 212 -48.05 -4.76 13.71
N HIS A 213 -47.76 -5.13 12.46
CA HIS A 213 -48.80 -5.43 11.47
C HIS A 213 -49.64 -6.66 11.86
N GLU A 214 -49.00 -7.76 12.28
CA GLU A 214 -49.70 -8.95 12.78
C GLU A 214 -50.59 -8.65 13.99
N PHE A 215 -50.09 -7.85 14.94
CA PHE A 215 -50.87 -7.42 16.10
C PHE A 215 -52.08 -6.57 15.69
N LYS A 216 -51.88 -5.61 14.78
CA LYS A 216 -52.94 -4.71 14.28
C LYS A 216 -54.02 -5.47 13.51
N ASP A 217 -53.63 -6.42 12.66
CA ASP A 217 -54.56 -7.25 11.89
C ASP A 217 -55.35 -8.20 12.79
N GLY A 218 -54.71 -8.80 13.80
CA GLY A 218 -55.39 -9.59 14.82
C GLY A 218 -56.39 -8.77 15.64
N PHE A 219 -56.05 -7.53 16.00
CA PHE A 219 -56.94 -6.62 16.70
C PHE A 219 -58.16 -6.24 15.86
N ARG A 220 -57.95 -5.94 14.57
CA ARG A 220 -59.02 -5.60 13.62
C ARG A 220 -60.00 -6.75 13.47
N LYS A 221 -59.49 -7.97 13.27
CA LYS A 221 -60.32 -9.17 13.10
C LYS A 221 -61.19 -9.45 14.32
N LYS A 222 -60.61 -9.33 15.52
CA LYS A 222 -61.34 -9.49 16.78
C LYS A 222 -62.45 -8.43 16.95
N TRP A 223 -62.16 -7.19 16.57
CA TRP A 223 -63.15 -6.11 16.62
C TRP A 223 -64.33 -6.35 15.66
N GLU A 224 -64.06 -6.86 14.46
CA GLU A 224 -65.08 -7.24 13.48
C GLU A 224 -65.94 -8.42 13.99
N GLU A 225 -65.34 -9.42 14.65
CA GLU A 225 -66.05 -10.54 15.28
C GLU A 225 -66.94 -10.12 16.46
N ASP A 226 -66.47 -9.22 17.34
CA ASP A 226 -67.23 -8.73 18.50
C ASP A 226 -68.37 -7.74 18.12
N SER A 227 -68.38 -7.24 16.88
CA SER A 227 -69.36 -6.27 16.37
C SER A 227 -70.52 -6.90 15.59
N THR A 228 -70.53 -8.23 15.43
CA THR A 228 -71.52 -8.99 14.67
C THR A 228 -72.42 -9.80 15.60
#